data_AF-A0A166H4X3-F1
#
_entry.id   AF-A0A166H4X3-F1
#
_cell.length_a   1.000
_cell.length_b   1.000
_cell.length_c   1.000
_cell.angle_alpha   90.00
_cell.angle_beta   90.00
_cell.angle_gamma   90.00
#
_symmetry.space_group_name_H-M   'P 1'
#
loop_
_entity.id
_entity.type
_entity.pdbx_description
1 polymer ?
#
loop_
_entity_poly.entity_id
_entity_poly.type
_entity_poly.pdbx_seq_one_letter_code
_entity_poly.pdbx_strand_id
1 'polypeptide(L)' 'MFSKELINYTKSTLKESKIDIQIKTIVKKVKEKSVVLQIPNKSIVEVPCGMVL' A
#
# COMPACT_ATOMS: atom_id res chain seq x y z
N MET A 1 2.66 -9.84 18.14
CA MET A 1 1.87 -8.77 17.48
C MET A 1 2.20 -7.46 18.18
N PHE A 2 2.42 -6.36 17.45
CA PHE A 2 2.79 -5.07 18.04
C PHE A 2 1.60 -4.40 18.75
N SER A 3 1.89 -3.50 19.70
CA SER A 3 0.85 -2.71 20.36
C SER A 3 0.19 -1.73 19.37
N LYS A 4 -1.05 -1.32 19.67
CA LYS A 4 -1.77 -0.32 18.87
C LYS A 4 -1.01 1.01 18.81
N GLU A 5 -0.34 1.38 19.91
CA GLU A 5 0.47 2.59 20.00
C GLU A 5 1.64 2.55 19.02
N LEU A 6 2.36 1.43 18.97
CA LEU A 6 3.48 1.26 18.05
C LEU A 6 3.01 1.29 16.58
N ILE A 7 1.88 0.63 16.28
CA ILE A 7 1.28 0.65 14.94
C ILE A 7 0.92 2.09 14.53
N ASN A 8 0.34 2.88 15.44
CA ASN A 8 -0.02 4.27 15.16
C ASN A 8 1.20 5.15 14.96
N TYR A 9 2.23 4.99 15.81
CA TYR A 9 3.50 5.68 15.67
C TYR A 9 4.13 5.42 14.29
N THR A 10 4.24 4.15 13.89
CA THR A 10 4.79 3.78 12.58
C THR A 10 4.00 4.40 11.42
N LYS A 11 2.67 4.42 11.48
CA LYS A 11 1.84 5.06 10.44
C LYS A 11 2.13 6.55 10.31
N SER A 12 2.26 7.25 11.43
CA SER A 12 2.56 8.68 11.44
C SER A 12 3.95 8.97 10.85
N THR A 13 4.98 8.25 11.28
CA THR A 13 6.36 8.44 10.81
C THR A 13 6.52 8.15 9.31
N LEU A 14 5.88 7.09 8.81
CA LEU A 14 5.88 6.79 7.37
C LEU A 14 5.17 7.88 6.56
N LYS A 15 4.06 8.41 7.07
CA LYS A 15 3.33 9.50 6.42
C LYS A 15 4.14 10.80 6.37
N GLU A 16 4.85 11.14 7.45
CA GLU A 16 5.80 12.26 7.50
C GLU A 16 6.94 12.09 6.48
N SER A 17 7.36 10.84 6.26
CA SER A 17 8.37 10.47 5.26
C SER A 17 7.83 10.42 3.82
N LYS A 18 6.59 10.88 3.58
CA LYS A 18 5.90 10.86 2.27
C LYS A 18 5.68 9.45 1.70
N ILE A 19 5.58 8.46 2.59
CA ILE A 19 5.25 7.08 2.22
C ILE A 19 3.74 6.90 2.40
N ASP A 20 3.03 6.62 1.30
CA ASP A 20 1.60 6.35 1.33
C ASP A 20 1.34 4.90 1.76
N ILE A 21 0.48 4.73 2.77
CA ILE A 21 0.15 3.41 3.33
C ILE A 21 -1.28 3.04 2.92
N GLN A 22 -1.41 2.06 2.03
CA GLN A 22 -2.72 1.53 1.62
C GLN A 22 -3.06 0.24 2.35
N ILE A 23 -3.92 0.33 3.36
CA ILE A 23 -4.39 -0.82 4.13
C ILE A 23 -5.61 -1.44 3.45
N LYS A 24 -5.79 -2.76 3.56
CA LYS A 24 -6.87 -3.52 2.93
C LYS A 24 -6.86 -3.46 1.40
N THR A 25 -5.73 -3.09 0.81
CA THR A 25 -5.47 -3.17 -0.63
C THR A 25 -4.74 -4.47 -0.93
N ILE A 26 -5.15 -5.18 -1.99
CA ILE A 26 -4.56 -6.46 -2.40
C ILE A 26 -3.99 -6.33 -3.80
N VAL A 27 -2.78 -6.83 -4.02
CA VAL A 27 -2.19 -6.94 -5.37
C VAL A 27 -2.86 -8.11 -6.09
N LYS A 28 -3.46 -7.85 -7.26
CA LYS A 28 -4.11 -8.88 -8.10
C LYS A 28 -3.19 -9.40 -9.19
N LYS A 29 -2.41 -8.51 -9.81
CA LYS A 29 -1.53 -8.86 -10.92
C LYS A 29 -0.37 -7.88 -10.99
N VAL A 30 0.82 -8.39 -11.27
CA VAL A 30 2.00 -7.59 -11.60
C VAL A 30 2.17 -7.62 -13.12
N LYS A 31 2.33 -6.45 -13.73
CA LYS A 31 2.70 -6.29 -15.14
C LYS A 31 4.10 -5.69 -15.20
N GLU A 32 4.67 -5.63 -16.39
CA GLU A 32 6.05 -5.16 -16.61
C GLU A 32 6.30 -3.72 -16.12
N LYS A 33 5.31 -2.82 -16.25
CA LYS A 33 5.44 -1.39 -15.88
C LYS A 33 4.38 -0.91 -14.89
N SER A 34 3.58 -1.82 -14.34
CA SER A 34 2.45 -1.47 -13.48
C SER A 34 2.00 -2.62 -12.59
N VAL A 35 1.28 -2.31 -11.53
CA VAL A 35 0.63 -3.27 -10.64
C VAL A 35 -0.88 -3.02 -10.62
N VAL A 36 -1.64 -4.10 -10.72
CA VAL A 36 -3.11 -4.08 -10.61
C VAL A 36 -3.48 -4.37 -9.17
N LEU A 37 -4.14 -3.42 -8.54
CA LEU A 37 -4.55 -3.46 -7.13
C LEU A 37 -6.07 -3.58 -7.03
N GLN A 38 -6.54 -4.33 -6.05
CA GLN A 38 -7.92 -4.27 -5.58
C GLN A 38 -7.95 -3.47 -4.29
N ILE A 39 -8.60 -2.31 -4.34
CA ILE A 39 -8.74 -1.41 -3.18
C ILE A 39 -9.92 -1.85 -2.28
N PRO A 40 -10.08 -1.30 -1.07
CA PRO A 40 -11.08 -1.77 -0.10
C PRO A 40 -12.52 -1.68 -0.61
N ASN A 41 -12.79 -0.77 -1.55
CA ASN A 41 -14.08 -0.63 -2.23
C ASN A 41 -14.32 -1.73 -3.30
N LYS A 42 -13.51 -2.79 -3.31
CA LYS A 42 -13.46 -3.87 -4.32
C LYS A 42 -13.13 -3.42 -5.75
N SER A 43 -12.99 -2.11 -5.99
CA SER A 43 -12.59 -1.57 -7.29
C SER A 43 -11.18 -2.02 -7.65
N ILE A 44 -10.94 -2.16 -8.95
CA ILE A 44 -9.65 -2.56 -9.50
C ILE A 44 -9.00 -1.32 -10.10
N VAL A 45 -7.79 -1.01 -9.67
CA VAL A 45 -7.01 0.14 -10.13
C VAL A 45 -5.64 -0.32 -10.59
N GLU A 46 -5.09 0.34 -11.60
CA GLU A 46 -3.76 0.06 -12.13
C GLU A 46 -2.83 1.21 -11.78
N VAL A 47 -1.70 0.89 -11.16
CA VAL A 47 -0.72 1.87 -10.69
C VAL A 47 0.60 1.63 -11.43
N PRO A 48 1.16 2.62 -12.14
CA PRO A 48 2.47 2.48 -12.76
C PRO A 48 3.55 2.32 -11.69
N CYS A 49 4.47 1.38 -11.92
CA CYS A 49 5.50 1.06 -10.95
C CYS A 49 6.78 0.64 -11.67
N GLY A 50 7.92 1.20 -11.24
CA GLY A 50 9.23 0.83 -11.77
C GLY A 50 9.90 -0.32 -11.02
N MET A 51 9.55 -0.54 -9.75
CA MET A 51 10.13 -1.58 -8.91
C MET A 51 9.13 -2.06 -7.86
N VAL A 52 8.94 -3.38 -7.77
CA VAL A 52 8.08 -4.03 -6.77
C VAL A 52 8.99 -4.79 -5.80
N LEU A 53 8.79 -4.56 -4.50
CA LEU A 53 9.52 -5.18 -3.40
C LEU A 53 8.55 -5.98 -2.51
#